data_AF-A0A836JMB3-F1
#
_entry.id   AF-A0A836JMB3-F1
#
_cell.length_a   1.000
_cell.length_b   1.000
_cell.length_c   1.000
_cell.angle_alpha   90.00
_cell.angle_beta   90.00
_cell.angle_gamma   90.00
#
_symmetry.space_group_name_H-M   'P 1'
#
loop_
_entity.id
_entity.type
_entity.pdbx_description
1 polymer ?
#
loop_
_entity_poly.entity_id
_entity_poly.type
_entity_poly.pdbx_seq_one_letter_code
_entity_poly.pdbx_strand_id
1 'polypeptide(L)'
;MRLSRALKEKRPLYAQRHDKVILLHDNARPHVAKPVKTYIAPSDFHLFRSMAHGLADRRFHSYEEAQKWIDSWIASKDMSFFRRGIHVLPERWEKEVSSDGQYFK
;
A
#
# COMPACT_ATOMS: atom_id res chain seq x y z
N MET A 1 -13.69 6.43 15.95
CA MET A 1 -14.39 5.13 15.84
C MET A 1 -13.34 4.02 15.72
N ARG A 2 -13.37 2.92 16.50
CA ARG A 2 -12.36 1.83 16.36
C ARG A 2 -12.67 0.97 15.12
N LEU A 3 -11.72 0.81 14.21
CA LEU A 3 -11.86 0.03 12.95
C LEU A 3 -12.46 -1.37 13.17
N SER A 4 -12.06 -2.06 14.23
CA SER A 4 -12.57 -3.39 14.58
C SER A 4 -14.07 -3.43 14.88
N ARG A 5 -14.63 -2.34 15.42
CA ARG A 5 -16.08 -2.22 15.68
C ARG A 5 -16.83 -2.04 14.37
N ALA A 6 -16.37 -1.10 13.53
CA ALA A 6 -16.98 -0.83 12.23
C ALA A 6 -16.97 -2.06 11.31
N LEU A 7 -15.88 -2.85 11.33
CA LEU A 7 -15.79 -4.09 10.55
C LEU A 7 -16.82 -5.14 10.99
N LYS A 8 -17.04 -5.31 12.30
CA LYS A 8 -18.06 -6.25 12.80
C LYS A 8 -19.48 -5.83 12.41
N GLU A 9 -19.77 -4.54 12.47
CA GLU A 9 -21.08 -3.98 12.10
C GLU A 9 -21.35 -4.06 10.60
N LYS A 10 -20.37 -3.66 9.75
CA LYS A 10 -20.55 -3.59 8.29
C LYS A 10 -20.27 -4.90 7.56
N ARG A 11 -19.53 -5.83 8.17
CA ARG A 11 -19.16 -7.13 7.57
C ARG A 11 -19.38 -8.25 8.60
N PRO A 12 -20.62 -8.72 8.81
CA PRO A 12 -20.93 -9.74 9.83
C PRO A 12 -20.14 -11.04 9.66
N LEU A 13 -19.87 -11.44 8.40
CA LEU A 13 -19.05 -12.61 8.07
C LEU A 13 -17.59 -12.47 8.52
N TYR A 14 -17.06 -11.26 8.70
CA TYR A 14 -15.72 -11.04 9.25
C TYR A 14 -15.58 -11.56 10.68
N ALA A 15 -16.65 -11.48 11.47
CA ALA A 15 -16.64 -11.97 12.85
C ALA A 15 -16.56 -13.50 12.93
N GLN A 16 -16.96 -14.21 11.87
CA GLN A 16 -17.04 -15.67 11.80
C GLN A 16 -15.82 -16.32 11.13
N ARG A 17 -14.97 -15.54 10.45
CA ARG A 17 -13.77 -16.07 9.79
C ARG A 17 -12.68 -16.42 10.81
N HIS A 18 -12.11 -17.61 10.67
CA HIS A 18 -10.92 -18.04 11.42
C HIS A 18 -9.68 -17.22 11.03
N ASP A 19 -9.52 -16.95 9.73
CA ASP A 19 -8.47 -16.09 9.21
C ASP A 19 -8.98 -14.65 9.03
N LYS A 20 -8.33 -13.69 9.70
CA LYS A 20 -8.73 -12.28 9.77
C LYS A 20 -7.96 -11.42 8.77
N VAL A 21 -7.33 -12.02 7.76
CA VAL A 21 -6.64 -11.28 6.69
C VAL A 21 -7.61 -10.35 5.97
N ILE A 22 -7.22 -9.09 5.87
CA ILE A 22 -7.91 -8.06 5.10
C ILE A 22 -7.02 -7.72 3.90
N LEU A 23 -7.48 -8.08 2.71
CA LEU A 23 -6.81 -7.71 1.46
C LEU A 23 -7.23 -6.30 1.06
N LEU A 24 -6.26 -5.41 0.92
CA LEU A 24 -6.42 -4.09 0.32
C LEU A 24 -5.73 -4.12 -1.05
N HIS A 25 -6.49 -3.95 -2.12
CA HIS A 25 -5.99 -3.81 -3.47
C HIS A 25 -6.86 -2.79 -4.22
N ASP A 26 -6.37 -2.29 -5.35
CA ASP A 26 -7.17 -1.45 -6.22
C ASP A 26 -8.25 -2.27 -6.94
N ASN A 27 -9.46 -1.73 -7.03
CA ASN A 27 -10.55 -2.34 -7.81
C ASN A 27 -10.53 -1.90 -9.29
N ALA A 28 -9.44 -1.27 -9.72
CA ALA A 28 -9.37 -0.55 -10.98
C ALA A 28 -9.23 -1.50 -12.16
N ARG A 29 -9.98 -1.25 -13.23
CA ARG A 29 -9.57 -1.70 -14.57
C ARG A 29 -8.21 -1.06 -14.90
N PRO A 30 -7.32 -1.70 -15.68
CA PRO A 30 -5.90 -1.32 -15.84
C PRO A 30 -5.57 0.16 -16.16
N HIS A 31 -6.56 1.00 -16.50
CA HIS A 31 -6.36 2.38 -16.99
C HIS A 31 -7.20 3.47 -16.31
N VAL A 32 -7.96 3.19 -15.23
CA VAL A 32 -9.01 4.13 -14.76
C VAL A 32 -8.74 4.79 -13.39
N ALA A 33 -7.82 4.27 -12.55
CA ALA A 33 -7.68 4.73 -11.15
C ALA A 33 -6.32 5.36 -10.80
N LYS A 34 -5.75 6.15 -11.71
CA LYS A 34 -4.47 6.85 -11.49
C LYS A 34 -4.41 7.69 -10.19
N PRO A 35 -5.48 8.37 -9.75
CA PRO A 35 -5.37 9.28 -8.61
C PRO A 35 -5.39 8.59 -7.24
N VAL A 36 -6.34 7.68 -7.02
CA VAL A 36 -6.52 6.98 -5.73
C VAL A 36 -5.30 6.12 -5.37
N LYS A 37 -4.67 5.47 -6.36
CA LYS A 37 -3.45 4.67 -6.17
C LYS A 37 -2.35 5.45 -5.45
N THR A 38 -2.08 6.67 -5.88
CA THR A 38 -0.91 7.43 -5.41
C THR A 38 -1.02 7.84 -3.93
N TYR A 39 -2.23 8.01 -3.40
CA TYR A 39 -2.42 8.59 -2.07
C TYR A 39 -2.83 7.60 -1.00
N ILE A 40 -3.59 6.55 -1.34
CA ILE A 40 -4.13 5.63 -0.32
C ILE A 40 -3.59 4.19 -0.43
N ALA A 41 -2.86 3.83 -1.49
CA ALA A 41 -2.30 2.49 -1.63
C ALA A 41 -0.88 2.43 -1.03
N PRO A 42 -0.64 1.66 0.05
CA PRO A 42 0.70 1.56 0.67
C PRO A 42 1.78 1.03 -0.27
N SER A 43 1.38 0.19 -1.23
CA SER A 43 2.25 -0.25 -2.33
C SER A 43 2.82 0.93 -3.11
N ASP A 44 1.98 1.88 -3.50
CA ASP A 44 2.39 3.00 -4.35
C ASP A 44 3.13 4.08 -3.54
N PHE A 45 2.54 4.57 -2.46
CA PHE A 45 3.09 5.73 -1.76
C PHE A 45 4.31 5.44 -0.88
N HIS A 46 4.54 4.18 -0.50
CA HIS A 46 5.60 3.79 0.42
C HIS A 46 6.57 2.78 -0.22
N LEU A 47 6.09 1.61 -0.64
CA LEU A 47 6.95 0.53 -1.15
C LEU A 47 7.60 0.93 -2.50
N PHE A 48 6.79 1.18 -3.53
CA PHE A 48 7.25 1.54 -4.87
C PHE A 48 7.92 2.91 -4.88
N ARG A 49 7.44 3.88 -4.10
CA ARG A 49 8.12 5.17 -3.92
C ARG A 49 9.55 4.99 -3.42
N SER A 50 9.77 4.16 -2.39
CA SER A 50 11.12 3.87 -1.88
C SER A 50 11.95 3.07 -2.90
N MET A 51 11.33 2.12 -3.61
CA MET A 51 12.01 1.30 -4.62
C MET A 51 12.47 2.13 -5.82
N ALA A 52 11.67 3.10 -6.27
CA ALA A 52 11.99 4.00 -7.38
C ALA A 52 13.31 4.76 -7.15
N HIS A 53 13.58 5.19 -5.91
CA HIS A 53 14.86 5.80 -5.56
C HIS A 53 16.05 4.83 -5.73
N GLY A 54 15.86 3.54 -5.43
CA GLY A 54 16.91 2.53 -5.63
C GLY A 54 17.09 2.11 -7.09
N LEU A 55 16.06 2.33 -7.92
CA LEU A 55 16.02 2.00 -9.34
C LEU A 55 16.56 3.12 -10.24
N ALA A 56 16.52 4.38 -9.79
CA ALA A 56 16.78 5.57 -10.62
C ALA A 56 18.11 5.50 -11.41
N ASP A 57 19.15 4.91 -10.84
CA ASP A 57 20.49 4.85 -11.43
C ASP A 57 20.88 3.45 -11.94
N ARG A 58 19.91 2.57 -12.18
CA ARG A 58 20.17 1.17 -12.55
C ARG A 58 19.71 0.85 -13.97
N ARG A 59 20.54 0.10 -14.69
CA ARG A 59 20.20 -0.59 -15.94
C ARG A 59 20.42 -2.07 -15.74
N PHE A 60 19.39 -2.86 -16.02
CA PHE A 60 19.45 -4.32 -16.00
C PHE A 60 19.60 -4.83 -17.43
N HIS A 61 20.42 -5.88 -17.60
CA HIS A 61 20.70 -6.50 -18.90
C HIS A 61 19.93 -7.81 -19.10
N SER A 62 19.26 -8.29 -18.04
CA SER A 62 18.39 -9.46 -18.11
C SER A 62 17.27 -9.38 -17.08
N TYR A 63 16.27 -10.24 -17.28
CA TYR A 63 15.16 -10.42 -16.34
C TYR A 63 15.66 -10.96 -14.99
N GLU A 64 16.59 -11.91 -15.01
CA GLU A 64 17.17 -12.55 -13.82
C GLU A 64 17.92 -11.53 -12.96
N GLU A 65 18.63 -10.59 -13.59
CA GLU A 65 19.32 -9.51 -12.89
C GLU A 65 18.32 -8.59 -12.17
N ALA A 66 17.24 -8.20 -12.87
CA ALA A 66 16.18 -7.39 -12.29
C ALA A 66 15.47 -8.10 -11.13
N GLN A 67 15.12 -9.37 -11.31
CA GLN A 67 14.46 -10.19 -10.29
C GLN A 67 15.36 -10.31 -9.04
N LYS A 68 16.63 -10.67 -9.22
CA LYS A 68 17.59 -10.79 -8.12
C LYS A 68 17.75 -9.48 -7.36
N TRP A 69 17.76 -8.35 -8.06
CA TRP A 69 17.83 -7.04 -7.44
C TRP A 69 16.58 -6.76 -6.59
N ILE A 70 15.38 -7.02 -7.12
CA ILE A 70 14.11 -6.83 -6.40
C ILE A 70 14.08 -7.70 -5.14
N ASP A 71 14.44 -8.98 -5.25
CA ASP A 71 14.48 -9.92 -4.12
C ASP A 71 15.44 -9.42 -3.03
N SER A 72 16.64 -8.99 -3.44
CA SER A 72 17.64 -8.44 -2.53
C SER A 72 17.16 -7.13 -1.88
N TRP A 73 16.52 -6.26 -2.65
CA TRP A 73 15.99 -4.99 -2.15
C TRP A 73 14.88 -5.20 -1.12
N ILE A 74 13.95 -6.14 -1.37
CA ILE A 74 12.88 -6.49 -0.43
C ILE A 74 13.49 -7.10 0.84
N ALA A 75 14.41 -8.05 0.71
CA ALA A 75 15.10 -8.67 1.84
C ALA A 75 15.93 -7.68 2.67
N SER A 76 16.37 -6.57 2.07
CA SER A 76 17.07 -5.49 2.79
C SER A 76 16.17 -4.66 3.72
N LYS A 77 14.84 -4.76 3.60
CA LYS A 77 13.90 -3.99 4.42
C LYS A 77 13.52 -4.77 5.66
N ASP A 78 13.64 -4.12 6.80
CA ASP A 78 13.22 -4.68 8.07
C ASP A 78 11.69 -4.63 8.25
N MET A 79 11.15 -5.39 9.20
CA MET A 79 9.70 -5.44 9.47
C MET A 79 9.09 -4.07 9.79
N SER A 80 9.86 -3.15 10.39
CA SER A 80 9.38 -1.82 10.72
C SER A 80 9.14 -0.97 9.46
N PHE A 81 9.89 -1.19 8.38
CA PHE A 81 9.63 -0.53 7.10
C PHE A 81 8.22 -0.83 6.58
N PHE A 82 7.83 -2.11 6.54
CA PHE A 82 6.49 -2.51 6.11
C PHE A 82 5.42 -2.05 7.10
N ARG A 83 5.70 -2.18 8.40
CA ARG A 83 4.79 -1.73 9.46
C ARG A 83 4.46 -0.24 9.31
N ARG A 84 5.48 0.62 9.11
CA ARG A 84 5.32 2.06 8.92
C ARG A 84 4.38 2.39 7.76
N GLY A 85 4.57 1.75 6.61
CA GLY A 85 3.73 1.98 5.43
C GLY A 85 2.24 1.74 5.69
N ILE A 86 1.91 0.72 6.50
CA ILE A 86 0.52 0.43 6.90
C ILE A 86 0.03 1.38 8.00
N HIS A 87 0.87 1.73 8.97
CA HIS A 87 0.47 2.54 10.12
C HIS A 87 0.21 4.02 9.76
N VAL A 88 0.68 4.49 8.61
CA VAL A 88 0.41 5.84 8.08
C VAL A 88 -0.97 5.94 7.41
N LEU A 89 -1.65 4.82 7.13
CA LEU A 89 -2.97 4.83 6.47
C LEU A 89 -4.03 5.69 7.18
N PRO A 90 -4.21 5.62 8.51
CA PRO A 90 -5.22 6.43 9.19
C PRO A 90 -5.02 7.94 8.99
N GLU A 91 -3.77 8.42 9.08
CA GLU A 91 -3.43 9.83 8.86
C GLU A 91 -3.75 10.26 7.42
N ARG A 92 -3.45 9.40 6.44
CA ARG A 92 -3.75 9.67 5.03
C ARG A 92 -5.26 9.67 4.75
N TRP A 93 -6.02 8.77 5.36
CA TRP A 93 -7.48 8.77 5.23
C TRP A 93 -8.10 10.02 5.84
N GLU A 94 -7.58 10.49 6.98
CA GLU A 94 -8.04 11.74 7.59
C GLU A 94 -7.76 12.96 6.71
N LYS A 95 -6.59 13.01 6.07
CA LYS A 95 -6.25 14.05 5.08
C LYS A 95 -7.15 14.02 3.85
N GLU A 96 -7.46 12.84 3.30
CA GLU A 96 -8.37 12.70 2.16
C GLU A 96 -9.78 13.24 2.48
N VAL A 97 -10.32 12.85 3.65
CA VAL A 97 -11.64 13.30 4.10
C VAL A 97 -11.64 14.81 4.35
N SER A 98 -10.59 15.33 4.99
CA SER A 98 -10.46 16.77 5.28
C SER A 98 -10.24 17.62 4.03
N SER A 99 -9.84 16.99 2.92
CA SER A 99 -9.64 17.64 1.63
C SER A 99 -10.89 17.58 0.74
N ASP A 100 -12.03 17.08 1.23
CA ASP A 100 -13.24 16.83 0.43
C ASP A 100 -12.95 16.00 -0.85
N GLY A 101 -12.01 15.06 -0.77
CA GLY A 101 -11.56 14.26 -1.91
C GLY A 101 -10.63 15.00 -2.89
N GLN A 102 -10.14 16.19 -2.53
CA GLN A 102 -9.04 16.85 -3.24
C GLN A 102 -7.69 16.21 -2.86
N TYR A 103 -6.75 16.25 -3.80
CA TYR A 103 -5.42 15.71 -3.58
C TYR A 103 -4.63 16.53 -2.55
N PHE A 104 -3.96 15.83 -1.63
CA PHE A 104 -3.11 16.44 -0.61
C PHE A 104 -1.63 16.06 -0.81
N LYS A 105 -0.70 16.89 -0.33
CA LYS A 105 0.74 16.61 -0.36
C LYS A 105 1.20 15.80 0.85
#